data_AF-A0A3P7N650-F1
#
_entry.id   AF-A0A3P7N650-F1
#
_cell.length_a   1.000
_cell.length_b   1.000
_cell.length_c   1.000
_cell.angle_alpha   90.00
_cell.angle_beta   90.00
_cell.angle_gamma   90.00
#
_symmetry.space_group_name_H-M   'P 1'
#
loop_
_entity.id
_entity.type
_entity.pdbx_description
1 polymer ?
#
loop_
_entity_poly.entity_id
_entity_poly.type
_entity_poly.pdbx_seq_one_letter_code
_entity_poly.pdbx_strand_id
1 'polypeptide(L)'
;MPYPDVLGYFAPPGTATSIGVRFVKTERLPNPYGTCTTQTMLEEKHYKGPYEVESCFRNCLQEKIIKNCGCYDPEYPHANDSTILSCDTVNDTLSRLDCIERISNADSSVFDIIKECNCPQPCK
;
A
#
# COMPACT_ATOMS: atom_id res chain seq x y z
N MET A 1 -0.36 -1.13 10.39
CA MET A 1 1.00 -0.50 10.40
C MET A 1 0.79 1.00 10.24
N PRO A 2 1.59 1.91 10.80
CA PRO A 2 1.35 3.34 10.56
C PRO A 2 1.69 3.71 9.11
N TYR A 3 0.82 4.50 8.47
CA TYR A 3 0.99 5.03 7.11
C TYR A 3 1.09 6.56 7.14
N PRO A 4 2.24 7.13 7.54
CA PRO A 4 2.39 8.57 7.75
C PRO A 4 2.32 9.38 6.46
N ASP A 5 2.57 8.78 5.31
CA ASP A 5 2.53 9.43 4.00
C ASP A 5 1.10 9.76 3.54
N VAL A 6 0.13 8.90 3.89
CA VAL A 6 -1.29 9.08 3.53
C VAL A 6 -2.18 9.52 4.70
N LEU A 7 -1.91 9.05 5.92
CA LEU A 7 -2.72 9.31 7.12
C LEU A 7 -2.00 10.20 8.15
N GLY A 8 -0.87 10.79 7.78
CA GLY A 8 -0.09 11.67 8.65
C GLY A 8 -0.67 13.08 8.79
N TYR A 9 -0.19 13.79 9.81
CA TYR A 9 -0.47 15.20 10.02
C TYR A 9 0.83 16.00 10.00
N PHE A 10 0.87 17.09 9.22
CA PHE A 10 2.03 17.97 9.13
C PHE A 10 1.94 19.07 10.19
N ALA A 11 2.84 19.02 11.19
CA ALA A 11 2.92 20.03 12.23
C ALA A 11 3.89 21.17 11.83
N PRO A 12 3.46 22.44 11.81
CA PRO A 12 4.31 23.57 11.46
C PRO A 12 5.39 23.85 12.52
N PRO A 13 6.66 24.08 12.13
CA PRO A 13 7.70 24.45 13.07
C PRO A 13 7.47 25.85 13.65
N GLY A 14 7.94 26.09 14.88
CA GLY A 14 7.89 27.42 15.51
C GLY A 14 6.50 27.85 16.01
N THR A 15 5.51 26.96 15.97
CA THR A 15 4.16 27.23 16.48
C THR A 15 3.66 26.08 17.35
N ALA A 16 2.72 26.37 18.26
CA ALA A 16 2.07 25.33 19.05
C ALA A 16 0.84 24.81 18.28
N THR A 17 0.75 23.50 18.13
CA THR A 17 -0.41 22.82 17.52
C THR A 17 -1.18 22.06 18.59
N SER A 18 -2.50 22.27 18.67
CA SER A 18 -3.39 21.51 19.56
C SER A 18 -4.21 20.51 18.74
N ILE A 19 -4.09 19.22 19.05
CA ILE A 19 -4.77 18.13 18.33
C ILE A 19 -5.87 17.54 19.22
N GLY A 20 -7.13 17.69 18.82
CA GLY A 20 -8.27 17.02 19.43
C GLY A 20 -8.64 15.76 18.66
N VAL A 21 -8.78 14.63 19.35
CA VAL A 21 -9.12 13.33 18.73
C VAL A 21 -10.48 12.86 19.21
N ARG A 22 -11.29 12.31 18.29
CA ARG A 22 -12.58 11.66 18.60
C ARG A 22 -12.56 10.22 18.11
N PHE A 23 -12.94 9.29 18.97
CA PHE A 23 -13.12 7.90 18.59
C PHE A 23 -14.41 7.70 17.81
N VAL A 24 -14.33 7.07 16.64
CA VAL A 24 -15.46 6.69 15.78
C VAL A 24 -15.27 5.24 15.37
N LYS A 25 -16.32 4.43 15.50
CA LYS A 25 -16.37 3.04 15.04
C LYS A 25 -17.48 2.89 14.01
N THR A 26 -17.21 2.19 12.92
CA THR A 26 -18.18 1.90 11.86
C THR A 26 -18.27 0.39 11.68
N GLU A 27 -19.49 -0.15 11.65
CA GLU A 27 -19.73 -1.55 11.32
C GLU A 27 -20.62 -1.64 10.08
N ARG A 28 -20.24 -2.49 9.11
CA ARG A 28 -20.96 -2.72 7.85
C ARG A 28 -21.41 -4.17 7.76
N LEU A 29 -22.54 -4.40 7.10
CA LEU A 29 -23.02 -5.75 6.81
C LEU A 29 -22.29 -6.31 5.58
N PRO A 30 -21.76 -7.55 5.64
CA PRO A 30 -21.16 -8.21 4.49
C PRO A 30 -22.23 -8.69 3.50
N ASN A 31 -21.82 -9.47 2.49
CA ASN A 31 -22.71 -10.08 1.51
C ASN A 31 -23.90 -10.78 2.21
N PRO A 32 -25.16 -10.54 1.78
CA PRO A 32 -25.61 -9.90 0.53
C PRO A 32 -25.79 -8.38 0.57
N TYR A 33 -25.55 -7.73 1.71
CA TYR A 33 -25.85 -6.31 1.90
C TYR A 33 -24.71 -5.37 1.46
N GLY A 34 -23.51 -5.90 1.30
CA GLY A 34 -22.33 -5.15 0.86
C GLY A 34 -21.17 -6.05 0.45
N THR A 35 -20.07 -5.43 0.02
CA THR A 35 -18.86 -6.12 -0.46
C THR A 35 -17.69 -5.99 0.53
N CYS A 36 -17.95 -5.66 1.79
CA CYS A 36 -16.91 -5.55 2.80
C CYS A 36 -16.33 -6.92 3.18
N THR A 37 -15.08 -6.93 3.64
CA THR A 37 -14.40 -8.14 4.14
C THR A 37 -14.40 -8.22 5.66
N THR A 38 -14.55 -9.44 6.19
CA THR A 38 -14.35 -9.76 7.62
C THR A 38 -12.92 -10.20 7.91
N GLN A 39 -12.03 -10.16 6.92
CA GLN A 39 -10.63 -10.46 7.08
C GLN A 39 -9.99 -9.46 8.04
N THR A 40 -9.33 -9.98 9.07
CA THR A 40 -8.64 -9.17 10.08
C THR A 40 -7.14 -9.15 9.89
N MET A 41 -6.59 -10.13 9.17
CA MET A 41 -5.16 -10.30 8.93
C MET A 41 -4.90 -10.52 7.44
N LEU A 42 -3.89 -9.84 6.93
CA LEU A 42 -3.33 -10.03 5.60
C LEU A 42 -2.05 -10.85 5.75
N GLU A 43 -2.01 -12.04 5.13
CA GLU A 43 -0.88 -12.97 5.17
C GLU A 43 -0.26 -13.14 3.78
N GLU A 44 -0.01 -12.02 3.12
CA GLU A 44 0.54 -12.01 1.77
C GLU A 44 2.06 -12.15 1.78
N LYS A 45 2.64 -12.32 0.59
CA LYS A 45 4.09 -12.52 0.44
C LYS A 45 4.89 -11.34 0.99
N HIS A 46 4.48 -10.11 0.68
CA HIS A 46 5.24 -8.90 0.98
C HIS A 46 4.80 -8.19 2.26
N TYR A 47 3.60 -8.49 2.78
CA TYR A 47 3.11 -7.95 4.03
C TYR A 47 2.37 -9.00 4.85
N LYS A 48 2.75 -9.10 6.13
CA LYS A 48 2.09 -9.94 7.14
C LYS A 48 1.68 -9.09 8.33
N GLY A 49 0.39 -8.92 8.55
CA GLY A 49 -0.11 -8.08 9.63
C GLY A 49 -1.61 -7.83 9.57
N PRO A 50 -2.13 -6.86 10.33
CA PRO A 50 -3.54 -6.48 10.30
C PRO A 50 -3.98 -6.08 8.89
N TYR A 51 -5.20 -6.50 8.54
CA TYR A 51 -5.84 -6.10 7.30
C TYR A 51 -6.29 -4.64 7.42
N GLU A 52 -5.71 -3.81 6.57
CA GLU A 52 -6.11 -2.43 6.34
C GLU A 52 -6.16 -2.26 4.82
N VAL A 53 -6.98 -1.36 4.32
CA VAL A 53 -7.11 -1.17 2.87
C VAL A 53 -5.76 -0.74 2.26
N GLU A 54 -5.04 0.14 2.95
CA GLU A 54 -3.68 0.56 2.59
C GLU A 54 -2.68 -0.60 2.60
N SER A 55 -2.79 -1.54 3.56
CA SER A 55 -1.87 -2.69 3.61
C SER A 55 -2.07 -3.60 2.40
N CYS A 56 -3.33 -3.82 2.01
CA CYS A 56 -3.69 -4.58 0.82
C CYS A 56 -3.18 -3.92 -0.47
N PHE A 57 -3.41 -2.60 -0.64
CA PHE A 57 -2.96 -1.88 -1.82
C PHE A 57 -1.44 -1.87 -1.96
N ARG A 58 -0.70 -1.61 -0.87
CA ARG A 58 0.77 -1.61 -0.90
C ARG A 58 1.35 -2.99 -1.21
N ASN A 59 0.75 -4.07 -0.68
CA ASN A 59 1.18 -5.41 -1.05
C ASN A 59 0.94 -5.70 -2.55
N CYS A 60 -0.27 -5.40 -3.04
CA CYS A 60 -0.62 -5.59 -4.45
C CYS A 60 0.27 -4.77 -5.41
N LEU A 61 0.53 -3.50 -5.06
CA LEU A 61 1.42 -2.63 -5.83
C LEU A 61 2.85 -3.18 -5.86
N GLN A 62 3.38 -3.63 -4.71
CA GLN A 62 4.71 -4.21 -4.64
C GLN A 62 4.83 -5.48 -5.50
N GLU A 63 3.80 -6.34 -5.50
CA GLU A 63 3.77 -7.51 -6.37
C GLU A 63 3.79 -7.13 -7.86
N LYS A 64 3.05 -6.08 -8.23
CA LYS A 64 3.04 -5.57 -9.62
C LYS A 64 4.39 -4.99 -10.01
N ILE A 65 5.02 -4.21 -9.13
CA ILE A 65 6.35 -3.63 -9.34
C ILE A 65 7.38 -4.75 -9.53
N ILE A 66 7.41 -5.76 -8.67
CA ILE A 66 8.34 -6.89 -8.79
C ILE A 66 8.10 -7.65 -10.09
N LYS A 67 6.84 -7.90 -10.46
CA LYS A 67 6.50 -8.63 -11.68
C LYS A 67 6.92 -7.90 -12.96
N ASN A 68 6.75 -6.58 -13.00
CA ASN A 68 7.00 -5.78 -14.20
C ASN A 68 8.44 -5.26 -14.26
N CYS A 69 8.96 -4.77 -13.13
CA CYS A 69 10.25 -4.12 -13.03
C CYS A 69 11.35 -5.04 -12.49
N GLY A 70 11.05 -6.25 -12.00
CA GLY A 70 12.05 -7.25 -11.60
C GLY A 70 12.85 -6.90 -10.33
N CYS A 71 12.46 -5.86 -9.61
CA CYS A 71 13.04 -5.40 -8.35
C CYS A 71 11.92 -4.92 -7.44
N TYR A 72 12.17 -4.80 -6.14
CA TYR A 72 11.18 -4.29 -5.19
C TYR A 72 11.40 -2.79 -4.91
N ASP A 73 10.33 -2.05 -4.67
CA ASP A 73 10.41 -0.67 -4.22
C ASP A 73 10.62 -0.64 -2.69
N PRO A 74 11.72 -0.03 -2.19
CA PRO A 74 12.03 0.00 -0.77
C PRO A 74 11.04 0.83 0.08
N GLU A 75 10.19 1.66 -0.53
CA GLU A 75 9.16 2.42 0.19
C GLU A 75 8.05 1.50 0.75
N TYR A 76 7.83 0.35 0.10
CA TYR A 76 6.79 -0.60 0.49
C TYR A 76 7.35 -1.82 1.22
N PRO A 77 6.55 -2.47 2.09
CA PRO A 77 6.90 -3.77 2.66
C PRO A 77 7.30 -4.77 1.56
N HIS A 78 8.30 -5.60 1.83
CA HIS A 78 8.70 -6.68 0.96
C HIS A 78 9.05 -7.93 1.77
N ALA A 79 8.98 -9.10 1.12
CA ALA A 79 9.47 -10.33 1.70
C ALA A 79 10.99 -10.27 1.83
N ASN A 80 11.55 -10.79 2.93
CA ASN A 80 12.99 -10.98 3.11
C ASN A 80 13.52 -12.13 2.24
N ASP A 81 13.31 -12.03 0.93
CA ASP A 81 13.80 -12.98 -0.07
C ASP A 81 15.07 -12.40 -0.69
N SER A 82 16.21 -13.05 -0.44
CA SER A 82 17.51 -12.58 -0.94
C SER A 82 17.65 -12.65 -2.46
N THR A 83 16.65 -13.19 -3.17
CA THR A 83 16.64 -13.31 -4.62
C THR A 83 16.26 -12.02 -5.34
N ILE A 84 15.45 -11.15 -4.73
CA ILE A 84 14.97 -9.91 -5.35
C ILE A 84 15.68 -8.72 -4.70
N LEU A 85 16.37 -7.93 -5.51
CA LEU A 85 17.08 -6.73 -5.06
C LEU A 85 16.14 -5.51 -5.04
N SER A 86 16.51 -4.51 -4.24
CA SER A 86 15.85 -3.21 -4.24
C SER A 86 16.10 -2.50 -5.57
N CYS A 87 15.08 -1.82 -6.11
CA CYS A 87 15.22 -1.04 -7.34
C CYS A 87 16.26 0.10 -7.23
N ASP A 88 16.63 0.52 -6.01
CA ASP A 88 17.66 1.52 -5.76
C ASP A 88 19.10 0.96 -5.83
N THR A 89 19.27 -0.36 -5.71
CA THR A 89 20.61 -0.99 -5.66
C THR A 89 20.98 -1.75 -6.92
N VAL A 90 20.06 -1.90 -7.89
CA VAL A 90 20.31 -2.58 -9.16
C VAL A 90 21.07 -1.66 -10.12
N ASN A 91 21.95 -2.23 -10.96
CA ASN A 91 22.46 -1.52 -12.14
C ASN A 91 21.26 -1.08 -13.01
N ASP A 92 21.30 0.16 -13.52
CA ASP A 92 20.20 0.85 -14.21
C ASP A 92 19.04 1.34 -13.32
N THR A 93 19.38 1.90 -12.14
CA THR A 93 18.42 2.52 -11.20
C THR A 93 17.42 3.45 -11.88
N LEU A 94 17.87 4.35 -12.77
CA LEU A 94 17.00 5.28 -13.50
C LEU A 94 15.92 4.58 -14.31
N SER A 95 16.26 3.48 -15.00
CA SER A 95 15.31 2.70 -15.79
C SER A 95 14.31 1.96 -14.90
N ARG A 96 14.73 1.52 -13.71
CA ARG A 96 13.85 0.87 -12.73
C ARG A 96 12.91 1.88 -12.07
N LEU A 97 13.40 3.07 -11.76
CA LEU A 97 12.58 4.16 -11.22
C LEU A 97 11.54 4.63 -12.23
N ASP A 98 11.89 4.79 -13.52
CA ASP A 98 10.92 5.07 -14.60
C ASP A 98 9.88 3.94 -14.72
N CYS A 99 10.28 2.68 -14.55
CA CYS A 99 9.35 1.56 -14.54
C CYS A 99 8.36 1.63 -13.37
N ILE A 100 8.84 1.95 -12.16
CA ILE A 100 7.98 2.14 -10.98
C ILE A 100 7.01 3.29 -11.23
N GLU A 101 7.50 4.43 -11.73
CA GLU A 101 6.69 5.62 -12.01
C GLU A 101 5.54 5.27 -12.97
N ARG A 102 5.82 4.51 -14.03
CA ARG A 102 4.79 4.05 -14.98
C ARG A 102 3.76 3.09 -14.38
N ILE A 103 4.01 2.50 -13.22
CA ILE A 103 3.05 1.62 -12.54
C ILE A 103 2.29 2.41 -11.46
N SER A 104 2.97 3.30 -10.74
CA SER A 104 2.38 4.09 -9.66
C SER A 104 1.56 5.28 -10.18
N ASN A 105 1.85 5.77 -11.39
CA ASN A 105 1.11 6.85 -12.02
C ASN A 105 -0.34 6.42 -12.32
N ALA A 106 -1.30 7.15 -11.74
CA ALA A 106 -2.73 6.89 -11.92
C ALA A 106 -3.21 7.06 -13.38
N ASP A 107 -2.51 7.88 -14.17
CA ASP A 107 -2.76 8.06 -15.60
C ASP A 107 -2.10 6.99 -16.48
N SER A 108 -1.36 6.04 -15.88
CA SER A 108 -0.74 4.97 -16.64
C SER A 108 -1.79 3.98 -17.14
N SER A 109 -1.67 3.57 -18.40
CA SER A 109 -2.48 2.48 -18.95
C SER A 109 -1.95 1.09 -18.55
N VAL A 110 -0.92 1.03 -17.70
CA VAL A 110 -0.16 -0.19 -17.39
C VAL A 110 -0.72 -0.91 -16.16
N PHE A 111 -1.20 -0.13 -15.18
CA PHE A 111 -1.73 -0.66 -13.94
C PHE A 111 -2.79 0.28 -13.36
N ASP A 112 -4.00 -0.23 -13.19
CA ASP A 112 -5.06 0.48 -12.45
C ASP A 112 -5.22 -0.18 -11.07
N ILE A 113 -4.65 0.45 -10.04
CA ILE A 113 -4.65 -0.10 -8.68
C ILE A 113 -6.07 -0.34 -8.13
N ILE A 114 -7.06 0.45 -8.56
CA ILE A 114 -8.44 0.34 -8.07
C ILE A 114 -9.16 -0.84 -8.73
N LYS A 115 -8.86 -1.12 -10.00
CA LYS A 115 -9.51 -2.20 -10.76
C LYS A 115 -8.77 -3.53 -10.65
N GLU A 116 -7.44 -3.52 -10.57
CA GLU A 116 -6.62 -4.73 -10.58
C GLU A 116 -6.36 -5.29 -9.17
N CYS A 117 -6.39 -4.46 -8.13
CA CYS A 117 -6.24 -4.96 -6.75
C CYS A 117 -7.61 -5.22 -6.10
N ASN A 118 -7.82 -6.43 -5.60
CA ASN A 118 -9.01 -6.78 -4.85
C ASN A 118 -8.84 -6.44 -3.35
N CYS A 119 -9.03 -5.18 -3.00
CA CYS A 119 -8.89 -4.66 -1.64
C CYS A 119 -10.23 -4.13 -1.09
N PRO A 120 -11.19 -5.01 -0.75
CA PRO A 120 -12.48 -4.59 -0.21
C PRO A 120 -12.35 -3.89 1.15
N GLN A 121 -13.20 -2.90 1.42
CA GLN A 121 -13.22 -2.22 2.71
C GLN A 121 -13.51 -3.21 3.86
N PRO A 122 -12.90 -3.05 5.05
CA PRO A 122 -13.23 -3.89 6.20
C PRO A 122 -14.65 -3.61 6.68
N CYS A 123 -15.31 -4.66 7.18
CA CYS A 123 -16.64 -4.53 7.78
C CYS A 123 -16.59 -3.91 9.18
N LYS A 124 -15.44 -3.91 9.86
CA LYS A 124 -15.26 -3.41 11.24
C LYS A 124 -13.90 -2.75 11.42
#